data_AF-A0A1T5B9X6-F1
#
_entry.id   AF-A0A1T5B9X6-F1
#
_cell.length_a   1.000
_cell.length_b   1.000
_cell.length_c   1.000
_cell.angle_alpha   90.00
_cell.angle_beta   90.00
_cell.angle_gamma   90.00
#
_symmetry.space_group_name_H-M   'P 1'
#
loop_
_entity.id
_entity.type
_entity.pdbx_description
1 polymer ?
#
loop_
_entity_poly.entity_id
_entity_poly.type
_entity_poly.pdbx_seq_one_letter_code
_entity_poly.pdbx_strand_id
1 'polypeptide(L)'
;MNYLRFVITSAVIVVASSVLMTSCKSKSRRGDVSDKTGVRYNDPYNGGLQINRKIKESPGPGLIGIEGGSFVMGGSLNEDLGFSHDNLRRKVTVASFYIDETEVSNADWLEYLHWIAQSYPQDGKLYYDALPDSLVWRNPLSYNEPYVNFYLRHPSFQDYPVVGVSWEQANAYCQWRTDRVNENILRERGILVDYKTLSEQQQQVGQAYNTDMYLNGQYQGAGIDGKNMPADNKIGAQKDAKRTVRMEDGILKQPYRLPTEAEWEYAALGLIGNTYDGNIETSKAYPWNGLGVRDASRKNQGKMMANFKITSGNNMGVAGDLNDGGDITVPVKSYKPNDFGLYNMAGNVNEWVSDVYRQLSYEDFEDFNPFRGHVFMDNQYENAETRTLAKDKYGRPIKVPAKAARKQTWEELQASKAGDPNSTSYDYDVRGFKDEEQKALYGKTTLVNDKSRVFKGGSWNDRAYWLNPATRRYMQQNESNAMTGFRCAMTMVGNVFGPGR
;
A
#
# COMPACT_ATOMS: atom_id res chain seq x y z
N MET A 1 0.54 76.11 33.52
CA MET A 1 -0.40 75.03 33.13
C MET A 1 0.21 73.90 32.27
N ASN A 2 1.37 74.06 31.63
CA ASN A 2 1.88 73.08 30.67
C ASN A 2 2.73 71.95 31.28
N TYR A 3 3.43 72.20 32.40
CA TYR A 3 4.30 71.18 33.02
C TYR A 3 3.50 70.05 33.70
N LEU A 4 2.41 70.40 34.38
CA LEU A 4 1.54 69.42 35.05
C LEU A 4 0.84 68.50 34.04
N ARG A 5 0.44 69.03 32.87
CA ARG A 5 -0.15 68.22 31.79
C ARG A 5 0.86 67.26 31.18
N PHE A 6 2.12 67.66 31.02
CA PHE A 6 3.19 66.83 30.47
C PHE A 6 3.59 65.68 31.41
N VAL A 7 3.65 65.95 32.73
CA VAL A 7 3.93 64.91 33.74
C VAL A 7 2.80 63.90 33.83
N ILE A 8 1.54 64.35 33.76
CA ILE A 8 0.37 63.46 33.79
C ILE A 8 0.30 62.61 32.50
N THR A 9 0.56 63.19 31.31
CA THR A 9 0.59 62.40 30.07
C THR A 9 1.74 61.41 30.04
N SER A 10 2.93 61.79 30.52
CA SER A 10 4.08 60.89 30.59
C SER A 10 3.85 59.74 31.58
N ALA A 11 3.25 60.02 32.75
CA ALA A 11 2.89 59.00 33.72
C ALA A 11 1.82 58.03 33.20
N VAL A 12 0.81 58.53 32.47
CA VAL A 12 -0.22 57.69 31.84
C VAL A 12 0.37 56.81 30.73
N ILE A 13 1.34 57.30 29.95
CA ILE A 13 2.02 56.50 28.93
C ILE A 13 2.90 55.41 29.55
N VAL A 14 3.59 55.69 30.66
CA VAL A 14 4.41 54.68 31.37
C VAL A 14 3.54 53.62 32.05
N VAL A 15 2.38 54.00 32.61
CA VAL A 15 1.41 53.05 33.20
C VAL A 15 0.68 52.24 32.11
N ALA A 16 0.34 52.84 30.97
CA ALA A 16 -0.23 52.12 29.83
C ALA A 16 0.77 51.14 29.20
N SER A 17 2.07 51.50 29.20
CA SER A 17 3.15 50.65 28.68
C SER A 17 3.46 49.48 29.63
N SER A 18 3.33 49.66 30.94
CA SER A 18 3.54 48.58 31.92
C SER A 18 2.35 47.62 32.04
N VAL A 19 1.12 48.08 31.75
CA VAL A 19 -0.07 47.21 31.62
C VAL A 19 -0.01 46.37 30.33
N LEU A 20 0.63 46.87 29.26
CA LEU A 20 0.85 46.08 28.04
C LEU A 20 1.91 44.97 28.21
N MET A 21 2.82 45.09 29.18
CA MET A 21 3.85 44.07 29.46
C MET A 21 3.43 42.98 30.47
N THR A 22 2.29 43.13 31.16
CA THR A 22 1.79 42.12 32.12
C THR A 22 0.73 41.17 31.54
N SER A 23 0.38 41.33 30.25
CA SER A 23 -0.46 40.38 29.52
C SER A 23 0.39 39.39 28.68
N CYS A 24 1.46 38.87 29.28
CA CYS A 24 2.02 37.59 28.89
C CYS A 24 1.54 36.53 29.89
N LYS A 25 0.21 36.38 30.00
CA LYS A 25 -0.35 35.09 30.40
C LYS A 25 0.20 34.09 29.41
N SER A 26 1.06 33.19 29.90
CA SER A 26 1.55 32.04 29.16
C SER A 26 0.40 31.52 28.30
N LYS A 27 0.57 31.52 26.97
CA LYS A 27 -0.30 30.74 26.10
C LYS A 27 -0.11 29.29 26.54
N SER A 28 -0.87 28.86 27.55
CA SER A 28 -1.05 27.45 27.82
C SER A 28 -1.57 26.90 26.49
N ARG A 29 -0.79 25.98 25.92
CA ARG A 29 -1.06 25.40 24.62
C ARG A 29 -2.47 24.81 24.70
N ARG A 30 -3.45 25.49 24.11
CA ARG A 30 -4.86 25.07 24.07
C ARG A 30 -5.01 23.66 23.47
N GLY A 31 -3.97 23.15 22.79
CA GLY A 31 -3.89 21.80 22.24
C GLY A 31 -3.44 20.70 23.21
N ASP A 32 -2.87 21.03 24.37
CA ASP A 32 -2.35 20.05 25.33
C ASP A 32 -3.35 19.76 26.46
N VAL A 33 -4.60 20.23 26.32
CA VAL A 33 -5.69 20.00 27.27
C VAL A 33 -6.87 19.40 26.52
N SER A 34 -7.53 18.43 27.14
CA SER A 34 -8.75 17.84 26.64
C SER A 34 -9.89 18.85 26.67
N ASP A 35 -10.46 19.13 25.50
CA ASP A 35 -11.64 20.00 25.40
C ASP A 35 -12.89 19.36 26.01
N LYS A 36 -12.88 18.03 26.25
CA LYS A 36 -14.01 17.29 26.83
C LYS A 36 -13.89 17.07 28.33
N THR A 37 -12.68 16.83 28.83
CA THR A 37 -12.45 16.48 30.24
C THR A 37 -11.64 17.52 31.00
N GLY A 38 -11.06 18.52 30.33
CA GLY A 38 -10.19 19.53 30.96
C GLY A 38 -8.83 18.98 31.43
N VAL A 39 -8.57 17.69 31.24
CA VAL A 39 -7.32 17.01 31.63
C VAL A 39 -6.19 17.36 30.66
N ARG A 40 -5.01 17.65 31.18
CA ARG A 40 -3.80 17.83 30.36
C ARG A 40 -3.35 16.51 29.74
N TYR A 41 -3.05 16.56 28.44
CA TYR A 41 -2.37 15.48 27.74
C TYR A 41 -0.87 15.56 27.98
N ASN A 42 -0.18 14.42 27.79
CA ASN A 42 1.26 14.26 27.95
C ASN A 42 1.79 14.59 29.36
N ASP A 43 0.91 14.64 30.37
CA ASP A 43 1.26 14.98 31.74
C ASP A 43 1.52 13.69 32.58
N PRO A 44 2.74 13.48 33.12
CA PRO A 44 3.06 12.32 33.96
C PRO A 44 2.18 12.20 35.21
N TYR A 45 1.64 13.31 35.70
CA TYR A 45 0.84 13.35 36.94
C TYR A 45 -0.62 12.93 36.73
N ASN A 46 -1.09 12.80 35.48
CA ASN A 46 -2.48 12.46 35.16
C ASN A 46 -2.61 11.26 34.22
N GLY A 47 -1.83 10.22 34.47
CA GLY A 47 -1.89 8.97 33.69
C GLY A 47 -1.05 8.96 32.43
N GLY A 48 -0.43 10.09 32.05
CA GLY A 48 0.52 10.15 30.95
C GLY A 48 -0.08 9.87 29.57
N LEU A 49 -1.37 10.11 29.35
CA LEU A 49 -2.00 9.91 28.04
C LEU A 49 -1.33 10.82 26.99
N GLN A 50 -0.63 10.20 26.04
CA GLN A 50 0.09 10.93 25.02
C GLN A 50 -0.79 11.14 23.79
N ILE A 51 -0.97 12.40 23.39
CA ILE A 51 -1.70 12.74 22.16
C ILE A 51 -0.80 13.61 21.30
N ASN A 52 -0.55 13.14 20.09
CA ASN A 52 0.18 13.90 19.08
C ASN A 52 -0.80 14.53 18.08
N ARG A 53 -0.97 15.85 18.16
CA ARG A 53 -1.85 16.62 17.24
C ARG A 53 -1.10 17.20 16.03
N LYS A 54 0.23 17.11 16.01
CA LYS A 54 1.08 17.70 14.98
C LYS A 54 1.74 16.60 14.17
N ILE A 55 0.92 15.86 13.44
CA ILE A 55 1.39 14.83 12.52
C ILE A 55 1.32 15.43 11.12
N LYS A 56 2.46 15.54 10.45
CA LYS A 56 2.51 15.76 9.01
C LYS A 56 2.66 14.38 8.38
N GLU A 57 1.56 13.85 7.88
CA GLU A 57 1.65 12.63 7.07
C GLU A 57 2.43 12.94 5.79
N SER A 58 3.36 12.04 5.49
CA SER A 58 4.13 12.05 4.25
C SER A 58 3.91 10.70 3.60
N PRO A 59 3.82 10.63 2.26
CA PRO A 59 3.90 9.35 1.57
C PRO A 59 5.17 8.61 1.98
N GLY A 60 5.09 7.27 1.98
CA GLY A 60 6.29 6.45 2.06
C GLY A 60 7.16 6.61 0.80
N PRO A 61 8.39 6.06 0.79
CA PRO A 61 9.28 6.16 -0.37
C PRO A 61 8.62 5.61 -1.64
N GLY A 62 8.63 6.38 -2.74
CA GLY A 62 8.08 5.97 -4.05
C GLY A 62 6.55 6.04 -4.19
N LEU A 63 5.83 6.40 -3.12
CA LEU A 63 4.37 6.50 -3.13
C LEU A 63 3.88 7.90 -3.52
N ILE A 64 2.79 7.96 -4.26
CA ILE A 64 2.02 9.18 -4.56
C ILE A 64 0.69 9.12 -3.82
N GLY A 65 0.25 10.27 -3.29
CA GLY A 65 -1.06 10.40 -2.66
C GLY A 65 -2.16 10.58 -3.71
N ILE A 66 -3.16 9.71 -3.65
CA ILE A 66 -4.35 9.73 -4.51
C ILE A 66 -5.51 10.27 -3.69
N GLU A 67 -6.07 11.39 -4.13
CA GLU A 67 -7.30 11.94 -3.56
C GLU A 67 -8.45 11.01 -3.89
N GLY A 68 -9.16 10.55 -2.87
CA GLY A 68 -10.30 9.66 -3.03
C GLY A 68 -11.54 10.39 -3.54
N GLY A 69 -12.47 9.64 -4.12
CA GLY A 69 -13.72 10.17 -4.64
C GLY A 69 -14.59 9.10 -5.25
N SER A 70 -15.76 9.50 -5.76
CA SER A 70 -16.64 8.60 -6.51
C SER A 70 -16.29 8.61 -8.00
N PHE A 71 -16.29 7.44 -8.62
CA PHE A 71 -16.13 7.30 -10.07
C PHE A 71 -17.01 6.17 -10.63
N VAL A 72 -17.13 6.11 -11.95
CA VAL A 72 -17.79 4.99 -12.64
C VAL A 72 -16.73 3.96 -13.00
N MET A 73 -16.71 2.86 -12.27
CA MET A 73 -15.90 1.66 -12.55
C MET A 73 -16.58 0.85 -13.67
N GLY A 74 -15.81 0.07 -14.43
CA GLY A 74 -16.27 -0.69 -15.59
C GLY A 74 -16.06 0.04 -16.92
N GLY A 75 -15.33 1.16 -16.90
CA GLY A 75 -14.86 1.86 -18.09
C GLY A 75 -15.95 2.55 -18.93
N SER A 76 -15.49 3.09 -20.06
CA SER A 76 -16.31 3.85 -21.01
C SER A 76 -16.58 3.13 -22.33
N LEU A 77 -15.80 2.09 -22.66
CA LEU A 77 -15.99 1.26 -23.84
C LEU A 77 -16.95 0.12 -23.51
N ASN A 78 -18.10 0.08 -24.18
CA ASN A 78 -19.11 -1.00 -24.07
C ASN A 78 -18.68 -2.29 -24.82
N GLU A 79 -17.41 -2.43 -25.19
CA GLU A 79 -16.94 -3.57 -25.98
C GLU A 79 -16.50 -4.70 -25.05
N ASP A 80 -17.44 -5.59 -24.73
CA ASP A 80 -17.12 -6.91 -24.19
C ASP A 80 -16.85 -7.87 -25.35
N LEU A 81 -15.58 -7.96 -25.77
CA LEU A 81 -15.17 -8.88 -26.83
C LEU A 81 -15.23 -10.35 -26.40
N GLY A 82 -15.16 -10.60 -25.09
CA GLY A 82 -15.19 -11.94 -24.50
C GLY A 82 -16.61 -12.45 -24.24
N PHE A 83 -17.62 -11.59 -24.37
CA PHE A 83 -19.00 -11.83 -23.95
C PHE A 83 -19.11 -12.31 -22.48
N SER A 84 -18.10 -12.03 -21.64
CA SER A 84 -18.00 -12.47 -20.25
C SER A 84 -18.90 -11.70 -19.30
N HIS A 85 -19.32 -10.49 -19.69
CA HIS A 85 -20.15 -9.54 -18.91
C HIS A 85 -19.61 -9.28 -17.49
N ASP A 86 -18.29 -9.34 -17.30
CA ASP A 86 -17.66 -9.30 -15.98
C ASP A 86 -17.18 -7.90 -15.54
N ASN A 87 -17.40 -6.86 -16.36
CA ASN A 87 -16.97 -5.48 -16.12
C ASN A 87 -18.10 -4.44 -16.25
N LEU A 88 -19.31 -4.77 -15.79
CA LEU A 88 -20.46 -3.86 -15.83
C LEU A 88 -20.21 -2.53 -15.11
N ARG A 89 -20.73 -1.46 -15.71
CA ARG A 89 -20.53 -0.09 -15.22
C ARG A 89 -21.28 0.15 -13.92
N ARG A 90 -20.57 0.65 -12.91
CA ARG A 90 -21.13 0.96 -11.59
C ARG A 90 -20.43 2.15 -10.95
N LYS A 91 -21.16 2.88 -10.10
CA LYS A 91 -20.57 3.96 -9.31
C LYS A 91 -19.99 3.40 -8.03
N VAL A 92 -18.72 3.67 -7.76
CA VAL A 92 -18.04 3.26 -6.53
C VAL A 92 -17.29 4.45 -5.95
N THR A 93 -17.11 4.45 -4.64
CA THR A 93 -16.35 5.48 -3.92
C THR A 93 -15.10 4.86 -3.35
N VAL A 94 -13.95 5.44 -3.68
CA VAL A 94 -12.64 5.02 -3.17
C VAL A 94 -12.16 6.06 -2.17
N ALA A 95 -11.75 5.64 -0.99
CA ALA A 95 -11.12 6.51 0.01
C ALA A 95 -9.77 7.02 -0.51
N SER A 96 -9.25 8.10 0.08
CA SER A 96 -7.89 8.54 -0.26
C SER A 96 -6.89 7.47 0.15
N PHE A 97 -5.86 7.26 -0.67
CA PHE A 97 -4.83 6.23 -0.44
C PHE A 97 -3.52 6.66 -1.09
N TYR A 98 -2.47 5.88 -0.84
CA TYR A 98 -1.19 6.03 -1.51
C TYR A 98 -0.95 4.85 -2.45
N ILE A 99 -0.37 5.09 -3.61
CA ILE A 99 0.02 4.05 -4.58
C ILE A 99 1.39 4.35 -5.16
N ASP A 100 2.16 3.33 -5.53
CA ASP A 100 3.47 3.52 -6.14
C ASP A 100 3.34 4.27 -7.47
N GLU A 101 4.25 5.23 -7.67
CA GLU A 101 4.39 6.00 -8.91
C GLU A 101 4.55 5.09 -10.14
N THR A 102 5.26 3.98 -9.98
CA THR A 102 5.63 3.04 -11.05
C THR A 102 5.40 1.59 -10.62
N GLU A 103 5.56 0.64 -11.54
CA GLU A 103 5.68 -0.77 -11.17
C GLU A 103 6.94 -1.01 -10.33
N VAL A 104 6.94 -2.10 -9.53
CA VAL A 104 8.14 -2.53 -8.78
C VAL A 104 9.22 -2.95 -9.78
N SER A 105 10.41 -2.36 -9.66
CA SER A 105 11.51 -2.62 -10.59
C SER A 105 12.31 -3.87 -10.20
N ASN A 106 13.14 -4.36 -11.12
CA ASN A 106 14.10 -5.43 -10.83
C ASN A 106 15.10 -5.01 -9.74
N ALA A 107 15.53 -3.74 -9.70
CA ALA A 107 16.40 -3.23 -8.64
C ALA A 107 15.76 -3.34 -7.25
N ASP A 108 14.48 -2.96 -7.14
CA ASP A 108 13.72 -3.06 -5.89
C ASP A 108 13.57 -4.52 -5.44
N TRP A 109 13.32 -5.44 -6.39
CA TRP A 109 13.27 -6.87 -6.07
C TRP A 109 14.62 -7.45 -5.68
N LEU A 110 15.71 -7.00 -6.30
CA LEU A 110 17.07 -7.40 -5.93
C LEU A 110 17.41 -6.93 -4.51
N GLU A 111 16.93 -5.76 -4.07
CA GLU A 111 17.04 -5.31 -2.68
C GLU A 111 16.37 -6.31 -1.72
N TYR A 112 15.16 -6.77 -2.07
CA TYR A 112 14.44 -7.79 -1.30
C TYR A 112 15.23 -9.11 -1.22
N LEU A 113 15.73 -9.61 -2.34
CA LEU A 113 16.54 -10.83 -2.37
C LEU A 113 17.85 -10.69 -1.58
N HIS A 114 18.50 -9.53 -1.68
CA HIS A 114 19.73 -9.25 -0.94
C HIS A 114 19.47 -9.27 0.57
N TRP A 115 18.37 -8.67 1.01
CA TRP A 115 17.96 -8.70 2.40
C TRP A 115 17.70 -10.13 2.92
N ILE A 116 17.01 -10.97 2.15
CA ILE A 116 16.78 -12.38 2.53
C ILE A 116 18.12 -13.10 2.70
N ALA A 117 19.04 -12.95 1.74
CA ALA A 117 20.33 -13.61 1.76
C ALA A 117 21.18 -13.20 2.98
N GLN A 118 21.06 -11.94 3.42
CA GLN A 118 21.77 -11.46 4.62
C GLN A 118 21.10 -11.87 5.93
N SER A 119 19.77 -11.83 5.98
CA SER A 119 19.01 -12.07 7.21
C SER A 119 18.82 -13.55 7.49
N TYR A 120 18.77 -14.39 6.46
CA TYR A 120 18.53 -15.84 6.56
C TYR A 120 19.53 -16.63 5.70
N PRO A 121 20.86 -16.51 5.95
CA PRO A 121 21.89 -17.12 5.08
C PRO A 121 21.84 -18.67 5.04
N GLN A 122 21.25 -19.29 6.07
CA GLN A 122 21.10 -20.75 6.15
C GLN A 122 19.77 -21.26 5.58
N ASP A 123 18.84 -20.37 5.21
CA ASP A 123 17.52 -20.74 4.68
C ASP A 123 17.48 -20.56 3.16
N GLY A 124 18.14 -21.48 2.45
CA GLY A 124 18.13 -21.49 0.99
C GLY A 124 16.74 -21.68 0.38
N LYS A 125 15.80 -22.28 1.14
CA LYS A 125 14.41 -22.44 0.69
C LYS A 125 13.71 -21.09 0.62
N LEU A 126 13.82 -20.26 1.66
CA LEU A 126 13.21 -18.93 1.65
C LEU A 126 13.71 -18.08 0.47
N TYR A 127 15.03 -18.14 0.19
CA TYR A 127 15.61 -17.43 -0.95
C TYR A 127 15.08 -17.96 -2.29
N TYR A 128 14.99 -19.27 -2.45
CA TYR A 128 14.46 -19.91 -3.66
C TYR A 128 12.99 -19.57 -3.88
N ASP A 129 12.16 -19.64 -2.83
CA ASP A 129 10.73 -19.34 -2.89
C ASP A 129 10.47 -17.85 -3.22
N ALA A 130 11.40 -16.96 -2.87
CA ALA A 130 11.33 -15.52 -3.22
C ALA A 130 11.95 -15.18 -4.59
N LEU A 131 12.67 -16.11 -5.23
CA LEU A 131 13.27 -15.88 -6.53
C LEU A 131 12.17 -15.87 -7.60
N PRO A 132 12.10 -14.85 -8.48
CA PRO A 132 11.17 -14.86 -9.60
C PRO A 132 11.48 -16.00 -10.56
N ASP A 133 10.45 -16.56 -11.16
CA ASP A 133 10.62 -17.59 -12.18
C ASP A 133 11.16 -16.96 -13.47
N SER A 134 12.47 -17.12 -13.70
CA SER A 134 13.12 -16.66 -14.94
C SER A 134 12.72 -17.48 -16.17
N LEU A 135 12.16 -18.68 -16.01
CA LEU A 135 11.81 -19.57 -17.11
C LEU A 135 10.56 -19.13 -17.87
N VAL A 136 9.82 -18.16 -17.33
CA VAL A 136 8.65 -17.56 -17.99
C VAL A 136 8.97 -16.94 -19.35
N TRP A 137 10.25 -16.64 -19.62
CA TRP A 137 10.71 -16.13 -20.91
C TRP A 137 10.85 -17.22 -21.97
N ARG A 138 10.95 -18.50 -21.59
CA ARG A 138 11.19 -19.59 -22.53
C ARG A 138 9.96 -19.84 -23.41
N ASN A 139 10.21 -19.94 -24.70
CA ASN A 139 9.22 -20.38 -25.69
C ASN A 139 9.94 -21.31 -26.68
N PRO A 140 9.42 -22.53 -26.95
CA PRO A 140 10.04 -23.46 -27.90
C PRO A 140 10.29 -22.89 -29.30
N LEU A 141 9.54 -21.84 -29.69
CA LEU A 141 9.61 -21.21 -31.00
C LEU A 141 10.22 -19.81 -30.97
N SER A 142 10.92 -19.40 -29.89
CA SER A 142 11.54 -18.09 -29.80
C SER A 142 12.88 -18.11 -29.07
N TYR A 143 13.84 -17.31 -29.53
CA TYR A 143 15.15 -17.18 -28.90
C TYR A 143 15.12 -16.13 -27.77
N ASN A 144 14.66 -16.56 -26.60
CA ASN A 144 14.50 -15.69 -25.41
C ASN A 144 15.49 -16.02 -24.26
N GLU A 145 16.44 -16.93 -24.49
CA GLU A 145 17.45 -17.31 -23.49
C GLU A 145 18.26 -16.12 -22.92
N PRO A 146 18.55 -15.03 -23.66
CA PRO A 146 19.16 -13.85 -23.05
C PRO A 146 18.34 -13.28 -21.89
N TYR A 147 17.00 -13.21 -22.00
CA TYR A 147 16.15 -12.67 -20.94
C TYR A 147 16.11 -13.60 -19.71
N VAL A 148 16.15 -14.92 -19.91
CA VAL A 148 16.26 -15.91 -18.82
C VAL A 148 17.50 -15.64 -17.97
N ASN A 149 18.64 -15.35 -18.62
CA ASN A 149 19.92 -15.18 -17.94
C ASN A 149 20.12 -13.78 -17.35
N PHE A 150 19.60 -12.74 -18.02
CA PHE A 150 19.99 -11.36 -17.75
C PHE A 150 18.88 -10.47 -17.20
N TYR A 151 17.60 -10.77 -17.44
CA TYR A 151 16.51 -9.82 -17.16
C TYR A 151 16.48 -9.35 -15.70
N LEU A 152 16.57 -10.27 -14.73
CA LEU A 152 16.50 -9.91 -13.32
C LEU A 152 17.78 -9.24 -12.79
N ARG A 153 18.97 -9.61 -13.30
CA ARG A 153 20.25 -9.34 -12.63
C ARG A 153 21.17 -8.38 -13.39
N HIS A 154 20.97 -8.20 -14.69
CA HIS A 154 21.88 -7.39 -15.49
C HIS A 154 21.61 -5.89 -15.24
N PRO A 155 22.66 -5.05 -15.08
CA PRO A 155 22.49 -3.62 -14.80
C PRO A 155 21.55 -2.88 -15.77
N SER A 156 21.58 -3.24 -17.06
CA SER A 156 20.70 -2.62 -18.07
C SER A 156 19.20 -2.85 -17.85
N PHE A 157 18.82 -3.86 -17.07
CA PHE A 157 17.42 -4.19 -16.77
C PHE A 157 17.01 -3.78 -15.34
N GLN A 158 17.85 -3.06 -14.60
CA GLN A 158 17.57 -2.68 -13.21
C GLN A 158 16.29 -1.85 -13.07
N ASP A 159 16.07 -0.89 -13.97
CA ASP A 159 14.91 0.00 -13.96
C ASP A 159 13.69 -0.59 -14.69
N TYR A 160 13.72 -1.86 -15.10
CA TYR A 160 12.60 -2.53 -15.76
C TYR A 160 11.69 -3.20 -14.72
N PRO A 161 10.40 -3.40 -15.02
CA PRO A 161 9.48 -4.02 -14.07
C PRO A 161 9.87 -5.46 -13.77
N VAL A 162 9.73 -5.87 -12.51
CA VAL A 162 9.88 -7.27 -12.13
C VAL A 162 8.76 -8.12 -12.73
N VAL A 163 9.11 -9.26 -13.32
CA VAL A 163 8.16 -10.24 -13.88
C VAL A 163 8.53 -11.65 -13.44
N GLY A 164 7.67 -12.63 -13.72
CA GLY A 164 7.85 -13.99 -13.22
C GLY A 164 7.57 -14.11 -11.72
N VAL A 165 6.79 -13.17 -11.18
CA VAL A 165 6.38 -13.14 -9.77
C VAL A 165 4.93 -13.56 -9.60
N SER A 166 4.68 -14.41 -8.62
CA SER A 166 3.33 -14.80 -8.22
C SER A 166 2.67 -13.77 -7.31
N TRP A 167 1.35 -13.85 -7.15
CA TRP A 167 0.61 -12.99 -6.23
C TRP A 167 1.05 -13.18 -4.77
N GLU A 168 1.40 -14.42 -4.39
CA GLU A 168 1.92 -14.73 -3.06
C GLU A 168 3.28 -14.07 -2.82
N GLN A 169 4.18 -14.11 -3.81
CA GLN A 169 5.48 -13.44 -3.76
C GLN A 169 5.31 -11.91 -3.67
N ALA A 170 4.41 -11.33 -4.47
CA ALA A 170 4.12 -9.90 -4.43
C ALA A 170 3.61 -9.42 -3.06
N ASN A 171 2.75 -10.21 -2.40
CA ASN A 171 2.32 -9.90 -1.03
C ASN A 171 3.43 -10.07 0.01
N ALA A 172 4.28 -11.08 -0.13
CA ALA A 172 5.44 -11.23 0.75
C ALA A 172 6.40 -10.03 0.63
N TYR A 173 6.57 -9.50 -0.58
CA TYR A 173 7.32 -8.26 -0.82
C TYR A 173 6.67 -7.04 -0.14
N CYS A 174 5.34 -6.87 -0.25
CA CYS A 174 4.62 -5.80 0.45
C CYS A 174 4.81 -5.85 1.99
N GLN A 175 4.75 -7.05 2.57
CA GLN A 175 5.01 -7.26 4.00
C GLN A 175 6.45 -6.90 4.36
N TRP A 176 7.42 -7.37 3.57
CA TRP A 176 8.83 -7.03 3.76
C TRP A 176 9.07 -5.52 3.67
N ARG A 177 8.52 -4.85 2.66
CA ARG A 177 8.68 -3.39 2.46
C ARG A 177 8.13 -2.61 3.65
N THR A 178 7.00 -3.04 4.21
CA THR A 178 6.44 -2.46 5.45
C THR A 178 7.47 -2.50 6.58
N ASP A 179 8.06 -3.66 6.81
CA ASP A 179 9.03 -3.85 7.88
C ASP A 179 10.31 -3.05 7.63
N ARG A 180 10.83 -3.03 6.40
CA ARG A 180 12.04 -2.27 6.06
C ARG A 180 11.86 -0.76 6.21
N VAL A 181 10.76 -0.21 5.70
CA VAL A 181 10.48 1.22 5.77
C VAL A 181 10.30 1.66 7.22
N ASN A 182 9.56 0.89 8.01
CA ASN A 182 9.37 1.20 9.43
C ASN A 182 10.66 1.05 10.24
N GLU A 183 11.46 0.03 9.97
CA GLU A 183 12.78 -0.14 10.58
C GLU A 183 13.68 1.07 10.30
N ASN A 184 13.77 1.49 9.03
CA ASN A 184 14.58 2.62 8.62
C ASN A 184 14.12 3.91 9.32
N ILE A 185 12.81 4.18 9.37
CA ILE A 185 12.26 5.35 10.09
C ILE A 185 12.65 5.34 11.57
N LEU A 186 12.57 4.18 12.24
CA LEU A 186 12.92 4.06 13.64
C LEU A 186 14.43 4.27 13.87
N ARG A 187 15.28 3.74 12.99
CA ARG A 187 16.75 3.89 13.06
C ARG A 187 17.17 5.33 12.77
N GLU A 188 16.62 5.96 11.73
CA GLU A 188 16.89 7.37 11.38
C GLU A 188 16.52 8.33 12.51
N ARG A 189 15.47 8.02 13.28
CA ARG A 189 15.07 8.81 14.45
C ARG A 189 15.89 8.48 15.71
N GLY A 190 16.79 7.50 15.65
CA GLY A 190 17.61 7.03 16.78
C GLY A 190 16.81 6.29 17.85
N ILE A 191 15.63 5.79 17.49
CA ILE A 191 14.75 4.98 18.36
C ILE A 191 15.26 3.55 18.39
N LEU A 192 15.67 3.03 17.23
CA LEU A 192 16.50 1.82 17.15
C LEU A 192 17.97 2.22 17.01
N VAL A 193 18.86 1.29 17.39
CA VAL A 193 20.31 1.39 17.18
C VAL A 193 20.63 1.64 15.69
N ASP A 194 21.67 2.39 15.35
CA ASP A 194 21.97 2.66 13.93
C ASP A 194 22.66 1.46 13.26
N TYR A 195 22.66 1.41 11.92
CA TYR A 195 23.30 0.30 11.18
C TYR A 195 24.81 0.21 11.45
N LYS A 196 25.47 1.35 11.74
CA LYS A 196 26.90 1.41 12.02
C LYS A 196 27.23 0.69 13.33
N THR A 197 26.56 1.04 14.41
CA THR A 197 26.78 0.43 15.73
C THR A 197 26.34 -1.03 15.76
N LEU A 198 25.30 -1.41 15.00
CA LEU A 198 24.97 -2.82 14.78
C LEU A 198 26.11 -3.60 14.13
N SER A 199 26.70 -3.05 13.06
CA SER A 199 27.82 -3.69 12.37
C SER A 199 29.06 -3.82 13.26
N GLU A 200 29.31 -2.84 14.12
CA GLU A 200 30.45 -2.83 15.05
C GLU A 200 30.27 -3.83 16.20
N GLN A 201 29.04 -4.07 16.66
CA GLN A 201 28.78 -4.94 17.82
C GLN A 201 28.91 -6.44 17.52
N GLN A 202 29.10 -6.86 16.26
CA GLN A 202 29.13 -8.27 15.83
C GLN A 202 28.02 -9.13 16.47
N GLN A 203 26.91 -8.50 16.88
CA GLN A 203 25.77 -9.24 17.41
C GLN A 203 25.30 -10.12 16.27
N GLN A 204 25.22 -11.44 16.54
CA GLN A 204 24.56 -12.37 15.64
C GLN A 204 23.26 -11.71 15.20
N VAL A 205 23.06 -11.64 13.88
CA VAL A 205 21.86 -11.07 13.26
C VAL A 205 20.66 -11.55 14.08
N GLY A 206 20.12 -10.64 14.89
CA GLY A 206 18.97 -10.94 15.73
C GLY A 206 17.80 -11.34 14.85
N GLN A 207 16.70 -11.80 15.46
CA GLN A 207 15.45 -12.01 14.72
C GLN A 207 15.18 -10.80 13.81
N ALA A 208 14.87 -11.04 12.54
CA ALA A 208 14.64 -9.95 11.61
C ALA A 208 13.54 -9.01 12.14
N TYR A 209 13.73 -7.71 11.97
CA TYR A 209 12.74 -6.72 12.41
C TYR A 209 11.39 -6.99 11.75
N ASN A 210 10.34 -7.00 12.57
CA ASN A 210 8.94 -7.02 12.15
C ASN A 210 8.13 -5.98 12.94
N THR A 211 7.29 -5.23 12.23
CA THR A 211 6.54 -4.10 12.79
C THR A 211 5.54 -4.54 13.85
N ASP A 212 4.79 -5.62 13.62
CA ASP A 212 3.78 -6.12 14.56
C ASP A 212 4.45 -6.64 15.84
N MET A 213 5.59 -7.31 15.71
CA MET A 213 6.38 -7.80 16.84
C MET A 213 6.97 -6.67 17.69
N TYR A 214 7.43 -5.60 17.05
CA TYR A 214 7.91 -4.39 17.71
C TYR A 214 6.77 -3.68 18.46
N LEU A 215 5.61 -3.53 17.82
CA LEU A 215 4.41 -2.94 18.46
C LEU A 215 3.90 -3.77 19.64
N ASN A 216 4.07 -5.10 19.62
CA ASN A 216 3.74 -5.98 20.75
C ASN A 216 4.78 -5.92 21.89
N GLY A 217 5.93 -5.26 21.69
CA GLY A 217 7.02 -5.21 22.67
C GLY A 217 7.88 -6.48 22.71
N GLN A 218 7.77 -7.34 21.69
CA GLN A 218 8.58 -8.56 21.55
C GLN A 218 9.90 -8.32 20.80
N TYR A 219 10.18 -7.07 20.41
CA TYR A 219 11.42 -6.62 19.78
C TYR A 219 11.94 -5.38 20.54
N GLN A 220 12.65 -5.61 21.65
CA GLN A 220 13.21 -4.56 22.52
C GLN A 220 14.38 -5.13 23.32
N GLY A 221 15.23 -4.27 23.87
CA GLY A 221 16.35 -4.66 24.74
C GLY A 221 17.70 -4.04 24.36
N ALA A 222 18.73 -4.40 25.14
CA ALA A 222 20.09 -3.89 24.95
C ALA A 222 20.67 -4.34 23.59
N GLY A 223 21.09 -3.37 22.77
CA GLY A 223 21.56 -3.60 21.39
C GLY A 223 20.48 -3.43 20.32
N ILE A 224 19.21 -3.35 20.72
CA ILE A 224 18.08 -3.06 19.83
C ILE A 224 17.61 -1.62 20.03
N ASP A 225 17.42 -1.21 21.29
CA ASP A 225 16.88 0.09 21.64
C ASP A 225 17.95 1.18 21.51
N GLY A 226 17.58 2.26 20.82
CA GLY A 226 18.41 3.43 20.59
C GLY A 226 18.34 4.46 21.74
N LYS A 227 19.06 5.56 21.57
CA LYS A 227 19.16 6.62 22.58
C LYS A 227 17.91 7.50 22.67
N ASN A 228 17.14 7.59 21.59
CA ASN A 228 16.00 8.50 21.46
C ASN A 228 14.64 7.82 21.71
N MET A 229 14.62 6.76 22.52
CA MET A 229 13.37 6.10 22.89
C MET A 229 12.38 7.09 23.55
N PRO A 230 11.07 7.03 23.20
CA PRO A 230 10.03 7.82 23.86
C PRO A 230 9.99 7.60 25.37
N ALA A 231 9.70 8.66 26.13
CA ALA A 231 9.54 8.56 27.58
C ALA A 231 8.24 7.84 27.95
N ASP A 232 8.30 6.97 28.97
CA ASP A 232 7.13 6.36 29.59
C ASP A 232 6.62 7.22 30.74
N ASN A 233 5.55 7.96 30.50
CA ASN A 233 4.95 8.88 31.48
C ASN A 233 3.83 8.24 32.30
N LYS A 234 3.77 6.91 32.38
CA LYS A 234 2.78 6.21 33.21
C LYS A 234 2.97 6.54 34.70
N ILE A 235 1.86 6.56 35.44
CA ILE A 235 1.88 6.72 36.90
C ILE A 235 2.68 5.56 37.50
N GLY A 236 3.71 5.88 38.27
CA GLY A 236 4.60 4.89 38.91
C GLY A 236 5.76 4.41 38.04
N ALA A 237 5.95 4.94 36.83
CA ALA A 237 7.14 4.67 36.03
C ALA A 237 8.41 5.21 36.73
N GLN A 238 9.52 4.49 36.59
CA GLN A 238 10.82 4.96 37.08
C GLN A 238 11.23 6.27 36.39
N LYS A 239 12.04 7.08 37.07
CA LYS A 239 12.62 8.30 36.48
C LYS A 239 13.40 7.91 35.21
N ASP A 240 13.12 8.60 34.10
CA ASP A 240 13.70 8.35 32.78
C ASP A 240 13.32 7.01 32.12
N ALA A 241 12.24 6.35 32.59
CA ALA A 241 11.70 5.17 31.95
C ALA A 241 11.38 5.42 30.46
N LYS A 242 11.70 4.43 29.63
CA LYS A 242 11.50 4.45 28.18
C LYS A 242 10.44 3.44 27.78
N ARG A 243 9.73 3.74 26.69
CA ARG A 243 8.74 2.84 26.10
C ARG A 243 9.00 2.64 24.61
N THR A 244 8.48 1.55 24.07
CA THR A 244 8.38 1.34 22.63
C THR A 244 7.44 2.37 21.99
N VAL A 245 7.71 2.66 20.71
CA VAL A 245 6.82 3.48 19.88
C VAL A 245 5.51 2.76 19.66
N ARG A 246 4.42 3.50 19.69
CA ARG A 246 3.08 2.99 19.40
C ARG A 246 2.54 3.63 18.13
N MET A 247 1.47 3.07 17.57
CA MET A 247 0.85 3.62 16.36
C MET A 247 0.34 5.06 16.60
N GLU A 248 -0.13 5.36 17.81
CA GLU A 248 -0.65 6.68 18.19
C GLU A 248 0.41 7.79 18.18
N ASP A 249 1.70 7.44 18.15
CA ASP A 249 2.79 8.41 18.08
C ASP A 249 2.89 9.06 16.68
N GLY A 250 2.30 8.43 15.66
CA GLY A 250 2.34 8.90 14.27
C GLY A 250 3.73 8.81 13.63
N ILE A 251 4.59 7.93 14.14
CA ILE A 251 5.96 7.73 13.65
C ILE A 251 5.98 6.69 12.54
N LEU A 252 5.33 5.55 12.78
CA LEU A 252 5.31 4.40 11.89
C LEU A 252 4.35 4.63 10.72
N LYS A 253 4.64 3.94 9.62
CA LYS A 253 3.79 3.86 8.44
C LYS A 253 2.92 2.62 8.49
N GLN A 254 1.80 2.76 7.80
CA GLN A 254 0.77 1.77 7.57
C GLN A 254 1.33 0.66 6.67
N PRO A 255 0.77 -0.54 6.73
CA PRO A 255 1.26 -1.64 5.92
C PRO A 255 1.08 -1.37 4.43
N TYR A 256 2.15 -1.65 3.67
CA TYR A 256 2.10 -1.80 2.23
C TYR A 256 1.32 -3.07 1.88
N ARG A 257 0.56 -3.00 0.80
CA ARG A 257 -0.26 -4.09 0.27
C ARG A 257 -0.38 -3.95 -1.24
N LEU A 258 -0.98 -4.92 -1.91
CA LEU A 258 -1.46 -4.71 -3.27
C LEU A 258 -2.66 -3.75 -3.27
N PRO A 259 -2.83 -2.92 -4.32
CA PRO A 259 -4.04 -2.13 -4.48
C PRO A 259 -5.26 -3.04 -4.64
N THR A 260 -6.43 -2.57 -4.23
CA THR A 260 -7.68 -3.22 -4.64
C THR A 260 -7.92 -2.99 -6.13
N GLU A 261 -8.76 -3.82 -6.74
CA GLU A 261 -9.16 -3.65 -8.13
C GLU A 261 -9.78 -2.26 -8.38
N ALA A 262 -10.61 -1.80 -7.45
CA ALA A 262 -11.25 -0.49 -7.53
C ALA A 262 -10.26 0.67 -7.34
N GLU A 263 -9.32 0.55 -6.41
CA GLU A 263 -8.23 1.52 -6.23
C GLU A 263 -7.37 1.61 -7.49
N TRP A 264 -7.02 0.46 -8.08
CA TRP A 264 -6.19 0.39 -9.28
C TRP A 264 -6.88 1.05 -10.48
N GLU A 265 -8.15 0.74 -10.73
CA GLU A 265 -8.89 1.33 -11.86
C GLU A 265 -9.12 2.84 -11.68
N TYR A 266 -9.43 3.27 -10.45
CA TYR A 266 -9.55 4.68 -10.10
C TYR A 266 -8.26 5.45 -10.37
N ALA A 267 -7.15 4.90 -9.87
CA ALA A 267 -5.80 5.44 -10.06
C ALA A 267 -5.40 5.46 -11.54
N ALA A 268 -5.73 4.42 -12.30
CA ALA A 268 -5.40 4.31 -13.72
C ALA A 268 -6.11 5.36 -14.57
N LEU A 269 -7.42 5.52 -14.37
CA LEU A 269 -8.21 6.51 -15.12
C LEU A 269 -7.76 7.94 -14.81
N GLY A 270 -7.42 8.24 -13.54
CA GLY A 270 -6.89 9.55 -13.17
C GLY A 270 -7.79 10.70 -13.63
N LEU A 271 -9.07 10.67 -13.24
CA LEU A 271 -10.07 11.64 -13.73
C LEU A 271 -9.99 13.03 -13.06
N ILE A 272 -9.02 13.24 -12.18
CA ILE A 272 -8.82 14.52 -11.49
C ILE A 272 -8.63 15.70 -12.46
N GLY A 273 -7.92 15.51 -13.57
CA GLY A 273 -7.75 16.53 -14.60
C GLY A 273 -8.99 16.77 -15.46
N ASN A 274 -10.00 15.92 -15.35
CA ASN A 274 -11.27 15.97 -16.08
C ASN A 274 -12.46 16.33 -15.17
N THR A 275 -12.18 16.63 -13.91
CA THR A 275 -13.19 16.97 -12.91
C THR A 275 -13.26 18.49 -12.77
N TYR A 276 -14.43 19.06 -13.06
CA TYR A 276 -14.71 20.48 -12.92
C TYR A 276 -16.00 20.66 -12.12
N ASP A 277 -15.95 21.46 -11.05
CA ASP A 277 -17.08 21.71 -10.14
C ASP A 277 -17.81 20.43 -9.67
N GLY A 278 -17.04 19.37 -9.38
CA GLY A 278 -17.57 18.08 -8.90
C GLY A 278 -18.18 17.19 -9.98
N ASN A 279 -18.11 17.58 -11.26
CA ASN A 279 -18.58 16.80 -12.39
C ASN A 279 -17.40 16.33 -13.25
N ILE A 280 -17.49 15.10 -13.75
CA ILE A 280 -16.53 14.56 -14.72
C ILE A 280 -17.01 14.97 -16.11
N GLU A 281 -16.32 15.89 -16.77
CA GLU A 281 -16.72 16.41 -18.08
C GLU A 281 -16.48 15.40 -19.20
N THR A 282 -15.40 14.61 -19.09
CA THR A 282 -14.97 13.66 -20.11
C THR A 282 -14.49 12.37 -19.48
N SER A 283 -15.10 11.25 -19.88
CA SER A 283 -14.61 9.92 -19.54
C SER A 283 -13.39 9.54 -20.36
N LYS A 284 -12.51 8.73 -19.80
CA LYS A 284 -11.35 8.17 -20.51
C LYS A 284 -11.55 6.69 -20.83
N ALA A 285 -10.97 6.25 -21.96
CA ALA A 285 -10.89 4.85 -22.34
C ALA A 285 -9.56 4.20 -21.90
N TYR A 286 -8.53 5.02 -21.79
CA TYR A 286 -7.17 4.67 -21.38
C TYR A 286 -6.69 5.65 -20.28
N PRO A 287 -5.54 5.44 -19.63
CA PRO A 287 -4.99 6.37 -18.63
C PRO A 287 -4.64 7.80 -19.11
N TRP A 288 -5.03 8.17 -20.32
CA TRP A 288 -4.79 9.46 -20.95
C TRP A 288 -6.04 9.99 -21.66
N ASN A 289 -6.02 11.27 -22.01
CA ASN A 289 -7.10 11.89 -22.77
C ASN A 289 -7.08 11.48 -24.24
N GLY A 290 -8.28 11.28 -24.81
CA GLY A 290 -8.48 10.85 -26.19
C GLY A 290 -9.07 9.44 -26.30
N LEU A 291 -9.46 9.06 -27.52
CA LEU A 291 -10.11 7.78 -27.81
C LEU A 291 -9.13 6.69 -28.28
N GLY A 292 -7.88 7.05 -28.59
CA GLY A 292 -6.90 6.16 -29.19
C GLY A 292 -5.64 5.96 -28.36
N VAL A 293 -4.82 5.03 -28.80
CA VAL A 293 -3.51 4.68 -28.21
C VAL A 293 -2.34 5.52 -28.75
N ARG A 294 -2.63 6.43 -29.69
CA ARG A 294 -1.62 7.28 -30.37
C ARG A 294 -1.70 8.72 -29.88
N ASP A 295 -0.54 9.34 -29.67
CA ASP A 295 -0.44 10.74 -29.26
C ASP A 295 -0.94 11.65 -30.41
N ALA A 296 -1.86 12.55 -30.08
CA ALA A 296 -2.44 13.50 -31.03
C ALA A 296 -1.67 14.84 -31.09
N SER A 297 -0.71 15.06 -30.20
CA SER A 297 0.07 16.29 -30.15
C SER A 297 0.98 16.42 -31.37
N ARG A 298 1.10 17.65 -31.89
CA ARG A 298 1.87 17.96 -33.12
C ARG A 298 3.32 17.44 -33.08
N LYS A 299 3.95 17.37 -31.91
CA LYS A 299 5.35 16.93 -31.75
C LYS A 299 5.50 15.41 -31.83
N ASN A 300 4.52 14.65 -31.33
CA ASN A 300 4.59 13.20 -31.19
C ASN A 300 3.49 12.50 -32.00
N GLN A 301 2.94 13.17 -33.00
CA GLN A 301 1.74 12.73 -33.69
C GLN A 301 1.91 11.30 -34.22
N GLY A 302 1.00 10.42 -33.82
CA GLY A 302 1.00 9.03 -34.27
C GLY A 302 1.86 8.07 -33.46
N LYS A 303 2.71 8.54 -32.53
CA LYS A 303 3.49 7.66 -31.65
C LYS A 303 2.59 6.97 -30.63
N MET A 304 2.90 5.73 -30.29
CA MET A 304 2.18 5.03 -29.21
C MET A 304 2.48 5.67 -27.85
N MET A 305 1.47 5.68 -26.98
CA MET A 305 1.57 6.27 -25.64
C MET A 305 1.82 5.24 -24.53
N ALA A 306 1.97 3.98 -24.90
CA ALA A 306 2.19 2.85 -24.00
C ALA A 306 2.97 1.75 -24.73
N ASN A 307 3.56 0.84 -23.96
CA ASN A 307 4.25 -0.34 -24.44
C ASN A 307 3.26 -1.52 -24.57
N PHE A 308 2.92 -1.95 -25.78
CA PHE A 308 2.00 -3.06 -26.00
C PHE A 308 2.14 -3.64 -27.40
N LYS A 309 1.53 -4.81 -27.62
CA LYS A 309 1.58 -5.47 -28.91
C LYS A 309 0.68 -4.78 -29.94
N ILE A 310 1.30 -4.17 -30.95
CA ILE A 310 0.60 -3.42 -31.99
C ILE A 310 -0.24 -4.35 -32.88
N THR A 311 0.43 -5.29 -33.57
CA THR A 311 -0.22 -6.28 -34.44
C THR A 311 0.52 -7.62 -34.39
N SER A 312 -0.01 -8.65 -35.06
CA SER A 312 0.71 -9.93 -35.15
C SER A 312 2.05 -9.73 -35.86
N GLY A 313 3.15 -10.15 -35.22
CA GLY A 313 4.50 -9.97 -35.73
C GLY A 313 5.08 -8.56 -35.59
N ASN A 314 4.34 -7.60 -35.02
CA ASN A 314 4.81 -6.24 -34.82
C ASN A 314 4.72 -5.86 -33.33
N ASN A 315 5.85 -6.00 -32.63
CA ASN A 315 5.96 -5.71 -31.20
C ASN A 315 6.56 -4.33 -30.91
N MET A 316 7.28 -3.70 -31.86
CA MET A 316 8.02 -2.46 -31.59
C MET A 316 8.03 -1.42 -32.73
N GLY A 317 7.39 -1.74 -33.87
CA GLY A 317 7.51 -0.95 -35.11
C GLY A 317 8.61 -1.43 -36.05
N VAL A 318 9.06 -0.53 -36.93
CA VAL A 318 10.08 -0.81 -37.96
C VAL A 318 11.39 -0.11 -37.58
N ALA A 319 12.53 -0.74 -37.87
CA ALA A 319 13.83 -0.16 -37.59
C ALA A 319 13.97 1.26 -38.18
N GLY A 320 14.48 2.19 -37.37
CA GLY A 320 14.58 3.61 -37.71
C GLY A 320 13.39 4.46 -37.24
N ASP A 321 12.25 3.85 -36.95
CA ASP A 321 11.07 4.51 -36.36
C ASP A 321 10.31 3.52 -35.46
N LEU A 322 10.96 3.14 -34.34
CA LEU A 322 10.33 2.31 -33.31
C LEU A 322 9.18 3.11 -32.69
N ASN A 323 7.98 2.54 -32.67
CA ASN A 323 6.76 3.31 -32.43
C ASN A 323 6.49 3.52 -30.93
N ASP A 324 6.55 2.45 -30.16
CA ASP A 324 6.51 2.42 -28.68
C ASP A 324 7.91 2.28 -28.06
N GLY A 325 8.90 1.78 -28.81
CA GLY A 325 10.31 1.77 -28.40
C GLY A 325 10.72 0.63 -27.48
N GLY A 326 9.84 -0.35 -27.23
CA GLY A 326 10.11 -1.54 -26.42
C GLY A 326 9.92 -2.81 -27.24
N ASP A 327 10.90 -3.73 -27.19
CA ASP A 327 10.79 -5.06 -27.79
C ASP A 327 10.06 -6.06 -26.88
N ILE A 328 10.24 -5.89 -25.57
CA ILE A 328 9.54 -6.54 -24.47
C ILE A 328 9.05 -5.45 -23.51
N THR A 329 9.34 -5.55 -22.21
CA THR A 329 9.13 -4.47 -21.24
C THR A 329 10.05 -3.28 -21.52
N VAL A 330 9.74 -2.14 -20.92
CA VAL A 330 10.54 -0.91 -20.92
C VAL A 330 10.79 -0.45 -19.49
N PRO A 331 11.72 0.50 -19.24
CA PRO A 331 11.92 1.05 -17.90
C PRO A 331 10.62 1.59 -17.28
N VAL A 332 10.47 1.44 -15.97
CA VAL A 332 9.23 1.74 -15.23
C VAL A 332 8.84 3.23 -15.24
N LYS A 333 9.76 4.13 -15.62
CA LYS A 333 9.49 5.57 -15.88
C LYS A 333 9.50 5.88 -17.37
N SER A 334 8.77 5.10 -18.15
CA SER A 334 8.56 5.32 -19.59
C SER A 334 7.19 5.93 -19.86
N TYR A 335 7.07 6.59 -21.02
CA TYR A 335 5.88 7.33 -21.45
C TYR A 335 5.46 8.45 -20.51
N LYS A 336 4.34 9.10 -20.81
CA LYS A 336 3.81 10.19 -19.98
C LYS A 336 3.01 9.59 -18.82
N PRO A 337 3.19 10.12 -17.59
CA PRO A 337 2.32 9.72 -16.49
C PRO A 337 0.89 10.22 -16.72
N ASN A 338 -0.08 9.59 -16.06
CA ASN A 338 -1.46 10.07 -16.02
C ASN A 338 -1.60 11.32 -15.12
N ASP A 339 -2.83 11.82 -14.96
CA ASP A 339 -3.10 13.07 -14.24
C ASP A 339 -2.76 12.99 -12.74
N PHE A 340 -2.65 11.78 -12.15
CA PHE A 340 -2.15 11.59 -10.79
C PHE A 340 -0.62 11.49 -10.70
N GLY A 341 0.08 11.43 -11.83
CA GLY A 341 1.53 11.25 -11.87
C GLY A 341 1.98 9.78 -11.93
N LEU A 342 1.07 8.84 -12.23
CA LEU A 342 1.38 7.41 -12.29
C LEU A 342 1.85 7.01 -13.69
N TYR A 343 2.96 6.27 -13.77
CA TYR A 343 3.52 5.76 -15.02
C TYR A 343 2.98 4.37 -15.32
N ASN A 344 2.96 4.04 -16.62
CA ASN A 344 2.65 2.71 -17.14
C ASN A 344 1.37 2.05 -16.59
N MET A 345 0.34 2.84 -16.23
CA MET A 345 -0.97 2.29 -15.85
C MET A 345 -1.67 1.54 -17.01
N ALA A 346 -1.12 1.62 -18.22
CA ALA A 346 -1.53 0.82 -19.36
C ALA A 346 -0.30 0.35 -20.15
N GLY A 347 -0.24 -0.96 -20.41
CA GLY A 347 0.88 -1.60 -21.09
C GLY A 347 2.06 -1.90 -20.16
N ASN A 348 3.22 -2.19 -20.75
CA ASN A 348 4.43 -2.65 -20.08
C ASN A 348 4.22 -4.01 -19.40
N VAL A 349 3.64 -4.06 -18.21
CA VAL A 349 3.25 -5.29 -17.53
C VAL A 349 1.85 -5.16 -16.95
N ASN A 350 1.13 -6.27 -16.93
CA ASN A 350 -0.03 -6.40 -16.07
C ASN A 350 0.38 -6.32 -14.60
N GLU A 351 -0.55 -5.91 -13.75
CA GLU A 351 -0.28 -5.74 -12.34
C GLU A 351 -1.25 -6.54 -11.49
N TRP A 352 -0.70 -7.31 -10.55
CA TRP A 352 -1.49 -7.97 -9.52
C TRP A 352 -2.24 -6.96 -8.66
N VAL A 353 -3.53 -7.25 -8.44
CA VAL A 353 -4.35 -6.56 -7.43
C VAL A 353 -4.74 -7.54 -6.32
N SER A 354 -5.23 -7.02 -5.20
CA SER A 354 -5.53 -7.85 -4.03
C SER A 354 -6.75 -8.74 -4.22
N ASP A 355 -7.67 -8.38 -5.13
CA ASP A 355 -8.99 -8.98 -5.25
C ASP A 355 -8.98 -10.42 -5.80
N VAL A 356 -9.93 -11.23 -5.29
CA VAL A 356 -10.28 -12.53 -5.87
C VAL A 356 -11.18 -12.30 -7.09
N TYR A 357 -10.86 -12.96 -8.20
CA TYR A 357 -11.68 -12.89 -9.40
C TYR A 357 -12.97 -13.68 -9.24
N ARG A 358 -14.08 -13.03 -9.61
CA ARG A 358 -15.40 -13.64 -9.75
C ARG A 358 -16.10 -13.00 -10.94
N GLN A 359 -16.81 -13.81 -11.72
CA GLN A 359 -17.50 -13.36 -12.92
C GLN A 359 -18.67 -12.42 -12.58
N LEU A 360 -19.56 -12.83 -11.66
CA LEU A 360 -20.74 -12.06 -11.24
C LEU A 360 -20.44 -11.05 -10.11
N SER A 361 -19.20 -10.60 -9.98
CA SER A 361 -18.78 -9.75 -8.85
C SER A 361 -19.44 -8.37 -8.76
N TYR A 362 -20.26 -8.02 -9.76
CA TYR A 362 -20.89 -6.72 -9.91
C TYR A 362 -22.28 -6.61 -9.28
N GLU A 363 -22.92 -7.71 -8.87
CA GLU A 363 -24.26 -7.65 -8.24
C GLU A 363 -24.20 -7.45 -6.72
N ASP A 364 -23.15 -7.98 -6.07
CA ASP A 364 -22.95 -7.92 -4.63
C ASP A 364 -21.65 -7.17 -4.30
N PHE A 365 -21.74 -5.86 -4.02
CA PHE A 365 -20.62 -5.02 -3.60
C PHE A 365 -21.07 -3.87 -2.69
N GLU A 366 -20.15 -3.36 -1.89
CA GLU A 366 -20.33 -2.15 -1.10
C GLU A 366 -19.96 -0.91 -1.93
N ASP A 367 -20.74 0.16 -1.79
CA ASP A 367 -20.51 1.42 -2.52
C ASP A 367 -19.19 2.11 -2.13
N PHE A 368 -18.69 1.85 -0.91
CA PHE A 368 -17.48 2.46 -0.37
C PHE A 368 -16.36 1.42 -0.22
N ASN A 369 -15.25 1.64 -0.92
CA ASN A 369 -14.09 0.74 -0.99
C ASN A 369 -14.45 -0.72 -1.29
N PRO A 370 -15.09 -1.01 -2.43
CA PRO A 370 -15.40 -2.39 -2.80
C PRO A 370 -14.11 -3.21 -2.90
N PHE A 371 -14.08 -4.34 -2.20
CA PHE A 371 -12.99 -5.30 -2.21
C PHE A 371 -13.56 -6.72 -2.11
N ARG A 372 -13.01 -7.66 -2.88
CA ARG A 372 -13.43 -9.06 -2.86
C ARG A 372 -12.31 -10.00 -2.46
N GLY A 373 -12.64 -10.96 -1.60
CA GLY A 373 -11.64 -11.84 -0.96
C GLY A 373 -11.21 -11.37 0.42
N HIS A 374 -12.08 -10.63 1.13
CA HIS A 374 -11.91 -10.36 2.54
C HIS A 374 -11.81 -11.68 3.30
N VAL A 375 -10.62 -12.01 3.82
CA VAL A 375 -10.47 -13.01 4.87
C VAL A 375 -10.05 -12.24 6.10
N PHE A 376 -10.96 -12.08 7.06
CA PHE A 376 -10.62 -11.46 8.33
C PHE A 376 -9.66 -12.38 9.07
N MET A 377 -8.53 -11.85 9.51
CA MET A 377 -7.48 -12.60 10.17
C MET A 377 -7.23 -12.01 11.56
N ASP A 378 -7.23 -12.88 12.57
CA ASP A 378 -6.83 -12.56 13.94
C ASP A 378 -5.39 -13.01 14.19
N ASN A 379 -4.70 -12.29 15.06
CA ASN A 379 -3.39 -12.73 15.54
C ASN A 379 -3.53 -13.92 16.49
N GLN A 380 -2.71 -14.95 16.27
CA GLN A 380 -2.58 -16.05 17.23
C GLN A 380 -1.70 -15.61 18.41
N TYR A 381 -2.16 -15.88 19.62
CA TYR A 381 -1.42 -15.58 20.84
C TYR A 381 -0.77 -16.86 21.39
N GLU A 382 0.50 -16.76 21.77
CA GLU A 382 1.20 -17.81 22.52
C GLU A 382 0.68 -17.85 23.97
N ASN A 383 0.52 -16.68 24.59
CA ASN A 383 -0.16 -16.54 25.86
C ASN A 383 -1.27 -15.48 25.74
N ALA A 384 -2.52 -15.94 25.89
CA ALA A 384 -3.72 -15.12 25.75
C ALA A 384 -3.91 -14.09 26.88
N GLU A 385 -3.30 -14.29 28.05
CA GLU A 385 -3.39 -13.37 29.19
C GLU A 385 -2.46 -12.17 29.00
N THR A 386 -1.24 -12.42 28.57
CA THR A 386 -0.22 -11.39 28.30
C THR A 386 -0.33 -10.80 26.90
N ARG A 387 -1.17 -11.37 26.03
CA ARG A 387 -1.34 -11.01 24.61
C ARG A 387 -0.02 -11.00 23.83
N THR A 388 0.84 -11.96 24.14
CA THR A 388 2.10 -12.19 23.43
C THR A 388 1.81 -12.91 22.12
N LEU A 389 2.31 -12.39 21.00
CA LEU A 389 2.04 -12.96 19.68
C LEU A 389 2.84 -14.24 19.46
N ALA A 390 2.20 -15.25 18.88
CA ALA A 390 2.87 -16.45 18.41
C ALA A 390 3.70 -16.13 17.16
N LYS A 391 4.91 -16.67 17.09
CA LYS A 391 5.88 -16.41 16.02
C LYS A 391 5.99 -17.60 15.08
N ASP A 392 6.11 -17.32 13.78
CA ASP A 392 6.51 -18.31 12.79
C ASP A 392 8.03 -18.57 12.82
N LYS A 393 8.50 -19.45 11.93
CA LYS A 393 9.93 -19.77 11.76
C LYS A 393 10.79 -18.52 11.49
N TYR A 394 10.22 -17.49 10.90
CA TYR A 394 10.90 -16.27 10.47
C TYR A 394 10.77 -15.12 11.47
N GLY A 395 10.08 -15.33 12.60
CA GLY A 395 9.85 -14.32 13.63
C GLY A 395 8.65 -13.40 13.34
N ARG A 396 7.79 -13.73 12.40
CA ARG A 396 6.58 -12.97 12.04
C ARG A 396 5.37 -13.47 12.84
N PRO A 397 4.35 -12.64 13.09
CA PRO A 397 3.15 -13.06 13.79
C PRO A 397 2.36 -14.10 12.97
N ILE A 398 1.93 -15.18 13.62
CA ILE A 398 1.02 -16.15 13.02
C ILE A 398 -0.40 -15.58 13.03
N LYS A 399 -1.05 -15.61 11.86
CA LYS A 399 -2.43 -15.15 11.68
C LYS A 399 -3.35 -16.34 11.43
N VAL A 400 -4.53 -16.33 12.04
CA VAL A 400 -5.58 -17.34 11.90
C VAL A 400 -6.89 -16.69 11.45
N PRO A 401 -7.75 -17.40 10.70
CA PRO A 401 -9.05 -16.85 10.31
C PRO A 401 -9.85 -16.37 11.53
N ALA A 402 -10.42 -15.17 11.42
CA ALA A 402 -11.15 -14.53 12.50
C ALA A 402 -12.40 -15.32 12.86
N LYS A 403 -12.71 -15.36 14.15
CA LYS A 403 -13.86 -16.12 14.66
C LYS A 403 -15.17 -15.35 14.61
N ALA A 404 -15.12 -14.02 14.46
CA ALA A 404 -16.30 -13.17 14.46
C ALA A 404 -16.10 -11.92 13.59
N ALA A 405 -17.18 -11.47 12.93
CA ALA A 405 -17.20 -10.22 12.14
C ALA A 405 -17.21 -8.95 12.99
N ARG A 406 -17.62 -9.07 14.26
CA ARG A 406 -17.77 -7.97 15.21
C ARG A 406 -17.02 -8.27 16.48
N LYS A 407 -16.64 -7.20 17.20
CA LYS A 407 -16.14 -7.33 18.56
C LYS A 407 -17.19 -8.03 19.42
N GLN A 408 -16.83 -9.20 19.92
CA GLN A 408 -17.65 -9.95 20.87
C GLN A 408 -17.67 -9.23 22.23
N THR A 409 -18.77 -9.35 22.97
CA THR A 409 -18.82 -8.87 24.36
C THR A 409 -17.85 -9.68 25.22
N TRP A 410 -17.53 -9.18 26.41
CA TRP A 410 -16.65 -9.93 27.32
C TRP A 410 -17.26 -11.28 27.69
N GLU A 411 -18.57 -11.33 27.89
CA GLU A 411 -19.35 -12.53 28.21
C GLU A 411 -19.32 -13.53 27.03
N GLU A 412 -19.52 -13.05 25.79
CA GLU A 412 -19.42 -13.87 24.58
C GLU A 412 -18.00 -14.43 24.38
N LEU A 413 -16.96 -13.62 24.65
CA LEU A 413 -15.56 -14.06 24.61
C LEU A 413 -15.24 -15.12 25.66
N GLN A 414 -15.82 -15.01 26.87
CA GLN A 414 -15.65 -16.04 27.89
C GLN A 414 -16.42 -17.32 27.56
N ALA A 415 -17.64 -17.19 27.05
CA ALA A 415 -18.46 -18.33 26.63
C ALA A 415 -17.84 -19.10 25.45
N SER A 416 -17.24 -18.40 24.48
CA SER A 416 -16.57 -19.03 23.34
C SER A 416 -15.31 -19.83 23.73
N LYS A 417 -14.69 -19.54 24.88
CA LYS A 417 -13.59 -20.36 25.44
C LYS A 417 -14.09 -21.68 26.06
N ALA A 418 -15.38 -21.80 26.40
CA ALA A 418 -15.98 -22.99 27.02
C ALA A 418 -16.40 -24.08 26.02
N GLY A 419 -16.38 -23.79 24.71
CA GLY A 419 -16.31 -24.76 23.61
C GLY A 419 -17.62 -25.43 23.16
N ASP A 420 -18.07 -25.09 21.95
CA ASP A 420 -18.66 -26.07 21.03
C ASP A 420 -17.60 -26.39 19.94
N PRO A 421 -17.10 -27.63 19.82
CA PRO A 421 -16.20 -28.05 18.75
C PRO A 421 -16.78 -27.88 17.34
N ASN A 422 -18.10 -27.69 17.20
CA ASN A 422 -18.82 -27.50 15.94
C ASN A 422 -19.14 -26.03 15.62
N SER A 423 -18.58 -25.05 16.35
CA SER A 423 -18.70 -23.63 15.99
C SER A 423 -18.20 -23.43 14.55
N THR A 424 -19.13 -23.18 13.63
CA THR A 424 -18.80 -22.89 12.23
C THR A 424 -17.87 -21.68 12.19
N SER A 425 -16.77 -21.82 11.44
CA SER A 425 -15.92 -20.68 11.10
C SER A 425 -16.78 -19.59 10.50
N TYR A 426 -16.56 -18.33 10.87
CA TYR A 426 -17.23 -17.22 10.23
C TYR A 426 -16.98 -17.29 8.71
N ASP A 427 -18.04 -17.53 7.94
CA ASP A 427 -17.94 -17.58 6.48
C ASP A 427 -17.81 -16.15 5.99
N TYR A 428 -16.58 -15.82 5.58
CA TYR A 428 -16.21 -14.54 5.02
C TYR A 428 -16.73 -14.37 3.59
N ASP A 429 -17.11 -15.47 2.94
CA ASP A 429 -17.69 -15.50 1.62
C ASP A 429 -19.21 -15.34 1.74
N VAL A 430 -19.64 -14.09 1.91
CA VAL A 430 -21.05 -13.65 1.90
C VAL A 430 -21.65 -13.76 0.49
N ARG A 431 -21.59 -14.95 -0.11
CA ARG A 431 -22.38 -15.28 -1.30
C ARG A 431 -23.84 -15.03 -0.98
N GLY A 432 -24.49 -14.15 -1.76
CA GLY A 432 -25.92 -13.93 -1.67
C GLY A 432 -26.68 -15.19 -2.07
N PHE A 433 -27.97 -15.25 -1.73
CA PHE A 433 -28.90 -16.32 -2.16
C PHE A 433 -28.96 -16.54 -3.69
N LYS A 434 -28.40 -15.61 -4.49
CA LYS A 434 -28.32 -15.69 -5.94
C LYS A 434 -27.02 -16.29 -6.49
N ASP A 435 -26.00 -16.47 -5.65
CA ASP A 435 -24.73 -17.11 -6.01
C ASP A 435 -24.70 -18.56 -5.46
N GLU A 436 -25.73 -19.33 -5.83
CA GLU A 436 -25.74 -20.79 -5.62
C GLU A 436 -24.90 -21.48 -6.69
N GLU A 437 -23.59 -21.23 -6.68
CA GLU A 437 -22.68 -21.94 -7.56
C GLU A 437 -22.39 -23.34 -7.01
N GLN A 438 -22.65 -24.32 -7.85
CA GLN A 438 -22.46 -25.75 -7.64
C GLN A 438 -21.00 -26.05 -7.24
N LYS A 439 -20.69 -26.00 -5.93
CA LYS A 439 -19.36 -26.25 -5.33
C LYS A 439 -18.71 -27.57 -5.78
N ALA A 440 -19.51 -28.50 -6.31
CA ALA A 440 -19.02 -29.78 -6.84
C ALA A 440 -18.14 -29.64 -8.10
N LEU A 441 -18.28 -28.55 -8.86
CA LEU A 441 -17.60 -28.32 -10.14
C LEU A 441 -16.42 -27.33 -10.04
N TYR A 442 -16.37 -26.53 -8.98
CA TYR A 442 -15.28 -25.59 -8.70
C TYR A 442 -13.94 -26.30 -8.54
N GLY A 443 -12.94 -25.91 -9.34
CA GLY A 443 -11.62 -26.56 -9.40
C GLY A 443 -11.61 -27.93 -10.10
N LYS A 444 -12.75 -28.46 -10.56
CA LYS A 444 -12.83 -29.67 -11.41
C LYS A 444 -13.11 -29.38 -12.88
N THR A 445 -13.93 -28.35 -13.18
CA THR A 445 -14.26 -27.95 -14.56
C THR A 445 -14.01 -26.47 -14.85
N THR A 446 -13.92 -25.61 -13.82
CA THR A 446 -13.58 -24.19 -13.96
C THR A 446 -12.27 -23.86 -13.24
N LEU A 447 -11.45 -23.00 -13.86
CA LEU A 447 -10.24 -22.43 -13.28
C LEU A 447 -10.54 -21.27 -12.33
N VAL A 448 -11.79 -20.81 -12.21
CA VAL A 448 -12.18 -19.79 -11.23
C VAL A 448 -12.34 -20.47 -9.86
N ASN A 449 -11.66 -19.96 -8.84
CA ASN A 449 -11.77 -20.41 -7.44
C ASN A 449 -11.24 -19.31 -6.48
N ASP A 450 -11.13 -19.59 -5.18
CA ASP A 450 -10.71 -18.61 -4.15
C ASP A 450 -9.25 -18.17 -4.25
N LYS A 451 -8.46 -18.88 -5.06
CA LYS A 451 -7.07 -18.58 -5.38
C LYS A 451 -6.93 -17.86 -6.73
N SER A 452 -8.01 -17.68 -7.48
CA SER A 452 -7.99 -16.88 -8.71
C SER A 452 -7.91 -15.40 -8.36
N ARG A 453 -6.80 -14.75 -8.71
CA ARG A 453 -6.54 -13.34 -8.41
C ARG A 453 -6.64 -12.49 -9.66
N VAL A 454 -7.13 -11.28 -9.50
CA VAL A 454 -7.27 -10.31 -10.60
C VAL A 454 -5.91 -9.70 -10.92
N PHE A 455 -5.66 -9.44 -12.20
CA PHE A 455 -4.57 -8.59 -12.67
C PHE A 455 -5.05 -7.66 -13.79
N LYS A 456 -4.47 -6.46 -13.91
CA LYS A 456 -4.98 -5.37 -14.79
C LYS A 456 -3.86 -4.60 -15.49
N GLY A 457 -4.21 -3.80 -16.50
CA GLY A 457 -3.32 -2.83 -17.16
C GLY A 457 -2.79 -3.24 -18.53
N GLY A 458 -2.79 -4.53 -18.87
CA GLY A 458 -2.19 -4.99 -20.13
C GLY A 458 -0.66 -5.00 -20.07
N SER A 459 -0.03 -5.74 -20.97
CA SER A 459 1.42 -5.88 -21.03
C SER A 459 1.98 -5.58 -22.42
N TRP A 460 3.31 -5.61 -22.51
CA TRP A 460 4.07 -5.52 -23.76
C TRP A 460 3.62 -6.51 -24.84
N ASN A 461 3.04 -7.66 -24.48
CA ASN A 461 2.57 -8.69 -25.43
C ASN A 461 1.05 -8.69 -25.60
N ASP A 462 0.33 -7.76 -24.98
CA ASP A 462 -1.13 -7.64 -25.08
C ASP A 462 -1.55 -6.62 -26.15
N ARG A 463 -2.73 -6.84 -26.75
CA ARG A 463 -3.33 -5.90 -27.71
C ARG A 463 -3.99 -4.72 -27.00
N ALA A 464 -4.16 -3.63 -27.75
CA ALA A 464 -4.81 -2.37 -27.34
C ALA A 464 -6.09 -2.50 -26.48
N TYR A 465 -6.87 -3.57 -26.67
CA TYR A 465 -8.05 -3.85 -25.86
C TYR A 465 -7.73 -3.96 -24.35
N TRP A 466 -6.68 -4.70 -24.01
CA TRP A 466 -6.29 -5.00 -22.63
C TRP A 466 -5.64 -3.82 -21.89
N LEU A 467 -5.33 -2.73 -22.61
CA LEU A 467 -4.82 -1.50 -22.02
C LEU A 467 -5.93 -0.67 -21.37
N ASN A 468 -7.20 -0.97 -21.66
CA ASN A 468 -8.32 -0.30 -21.00
C ASN A 468 -8.37 -0.74 -19.52
N PRO A 469 -8.32 0.20 -18.57
CA PRO A 469 -8.35 -0.11 -17.13
C PRO A 469 -9.54 -0.95 -16.68
N ALA A 470 -10.66 -0.89 -17.40
CA ALA A 470 -11.87 -1.64 -17.09
C ALA A 470 -11.81 -3.13 -17.47
N THR A 471 -10.82 -3.55 -18.25
CA THR A 471 -10.66 -4.97 -18.57
C THR A 471 -10.24 -5.76 -17.33
N ARG A 472 -10.71 -7.00 -17.25
CA ARG A 472 -10.46 -7.89 -16.12
C ARG A 472 -9.87 -9.19 -16.64
N ARG A 473 -8.82 -9.67 -15.98
CA ARG A 473 -8.25 -10.98 -16.19
C ARG A 473 -7.86 -11.57 -14.85
N TYR A 474 -7.67 -12.89 -14.85
CA TYR A 474 -7.31 -13.61 -13.64
C TYR A 474 -6.34 -14.73 -13.93
N MET A 475 -5.57 -15.07 -12.92
CA MET A 475 -4.61 -16.17 -12.91
C MET A 475 -4.55 -16.74 -11.49
N GLN A 476 -4.09 -17.98 -11.31
CA GLN A 476 -3.98 -18.54 -9.96
C GLN A 476 -2.91 -17.78 -9.17
N GLN A 477 -3.11 -17.61 -7.86
CA GLN A 477 -2.22 -16.82 -7.01
C GLN A 477 -0.77 -17.33 -6.94
N ASN A 478 -0.54 -18.61 -7.30
CA ASN A 478 0.77 -19.26 -7.34
C ASN A 478 1.39 -19.33 -8.74
N GLU A 479 0.67 -18.92 -9.78
CA GLU A 479 1.17 -18.87 -11.14
C GLU A 479 1.92 -17.55 -11.40
N SER A 480 2.80 -17.56 -12.40
CA SER A 480 3.59 -16.41 -12.82
C SER A 480 3.82 -16.44 -14.33
N ASN A 481 4.12 -15.30 -14.92
CA ASN A 481 4.40 -15.19 -16.36
C ASN A 481 5.32 -13.97 -16.64
N ALA A 482 5.76 -13.82 -17.89
CA ALA A 482 6.64 -12.72 -18.33
C ALA A 482 5.92 -11.36 -18.56
N MET A 483 4.61 -11.32 -18.32
CA MET A 483 3.71 -10.22 -18.64
C MET A 483 3.07 -9.61 -17.38
N THR A 484 3.31 -10.15 -16.20
CA THR A 484 2.68 -9.75 -14.94
C THR A 484 3.74 -9.41 -13.90
N GLY A 485 3.71 -8.16 -13.45
CA GLY A 485 4.38 -7.64 -12.27
C GLY A 485 3.35 -7.13 -11.27
N PHE A 486 3.69 -6.08 -10.52
CA PHE A 486 2.79 -5.45 -9.56
C PHE A 486 3.31 -4.08 -9.12
N ARG A 487 2.45 -3.34 -8.43
CA ARG A 487 2.80 -2.13 -7.68
C ARG A 487 2.19 -2.20 -6.28
N CYS A 488 2.76 -1.50 -5.30
CA CYS A 488 2.19 -1.46 -3.96
C CYS A 488 1.26 -0.26 -3.77
N ALA A 489 0.37 -0.40 -2.80
CA ALA A 489 -0.48 0.64 -2.25
C ALA A 489 -0.37 0.65 -0.72
N MET A 490 -0.75 1.77 -0.11
CA MET A 490 -0.80 1.96 1.33
C MET A 490 -2.02 2.79 1.68
N THR A 491 -2.74 2.40 2.73
CA THR A 491 -3.90 3.15 3.21
C THR A 491 -3.48 4.51 3.75
N MET A 492 -4.15 5.58 3.32
CA MET A 492 -3.98 6.92 3.90
C MET A 492 -4.80 7.03 5.19
N VAL A 493 -4.22 7.59 6.24
CA VAL A 493 -4.91 7.73 7.53
C VAL A 493 -5.21 9.22 7.78
N GLY A 494 -6.41 9.49 8.27
CA GLY A 494 -6.88 10.87 8.39
C GLY A 494 -7.11 11.54 7.04
N ASN A 495 -7.21 12.87 7.05
CA ASN A 495 -7.49 13.65 5.86
C ASN A 495 -6.28 14.52 5.51
N VAL A 496 -5.44 14.04 4.59
CA VAL A 496 -4.23 14.74 4.11
C VAL A 496 -4.58 15.86 3.13
N PHE A 497 -5.65 15.69 2.33
CA PHE A 497 -6.12 16.69 1.37
C PHE A 497 -6.88 17.85 2.04
N GLY A 498 -7.20 17.71 3.33
CA GLY A 498 -7.90 18.70 4.14
C GLY A 498 -9.42 18.65 3.92
N PRO A 499 -10.21 19.31 4.79
CA PRO A 499 -11.62 19.52 4.47
C PRO A 499 -11.69 20.33 3.16
N GLY A 500 -12.47 19.82 2.20
CA GLY A 500 -12.78 20.57 0.97
C GLY A 500 -13.21 21.99 1.33
N ARG A 501 -12.67 22.98 0.61
CA ARG A 501 -12.95 24.40 0.88
C ARG A 501 -14.39 24.76 0.56
#